data_AF-A8Y181-F1
#
_entry.id   AF-A8Y181-F1
#
_cell.length_a   1.000
_cell.length_b   1.000
_cell.length_c   1.000
_cell.angle_alpha   90.00
_cell.angle_beta   90.00
_cell.angle_gamma   90.00
#
_symmetry.space_group_name_H-M   'P 1'
#
loop_
_entity.id
_entity.type
_entity.pdbx_description
1 polymer ?
#
loop_
_entity_poly.entity_id
_entity_poly.type
_entity_poly.pdbx_seq_one_letter_code
_entity_poly.pdbx_strand_id
1 'polypeptide(L)'
;MRSSFIFALLLIGAALAHPATDPIRSKRAVEVVEDDFSGEASGEASGEASGEFSGEGSGEGSGELSPEVEVTPLTISQLETLNNYAQQVQAEAQKLIHQANFVITEMTALAANAQNLGIMSSIVSTNSQIVLDSARLSLNETETETGNTTTVAPPTTCSTSAVCYSDEGCGSGKCIGALAGTCNCNSCVYGWPCQEDSACGGFIGACNTITATCDCFNAYAKHNMTLTDAFTNFCNVAKCNGGEDNVENCHGLPCNYGFCVC
;
A
#
# COMPACT_ATOMS: atom_id res chain seq x y z
N MET A 1 36.46 10.82 -37.41
CA MET A 1 35.83 11.98 -38.07
C MET A 1 34.33 11.73 -38.15
N ARG A 2 33.53 12.59 -37.53
CA ARG A 2 32.09 12.83 -37.74
C ARG A 2 31.12 11.63 -37.63
N SER A 3 30.50 11.48 -36.46
CA SER A 3 29.04 11.32 -36.40
C SER A 3 28.55 11.88 -35.07
N SER A 4 27.75 12.95 -35.14
CA SER A 4 27.38 13.83 -34.05
C SER A 4 25.85 13.97 -34.00
N PHE A 5 25.31 13.80 -32.79
CA PHE A 5 24.15 14.48 -32.19
C PHE A 5 22.82 14.55 -32.95
N ILE A 6 21.81 13.78 -32.50
CA ILE A 6 20.38 14.18 -32.49
C ILE A 6 19.68 13.51 -31.29
N PHE A 7 18.73 14.24 -30.67
CA PHE A 7 17.81 13.88 -29.58
C PHE A 7 18.16 14.36 -28.16
N ALA A 8 18.19 15.68 -28.02
CA ALA A 8 17.74 16.38 -26.83
C ALA A 8 16.44 17.13 -27.21
N LEU A 9 15.29 16.76 -26.64
CA LEU A 9 14.05 17.55 -26.62
C LEU A 9 12.98 16.85 -25.78
N LEU A 10 12.44 17.60 -24.82
CA LEU A 10 11.17 17.44 -24.07
C LEU A 10 11.31 17.30 -22.54
N LEU A 11 11.66 18.43 -21.92
CA LEU A 11 11.21 18.80 -20.58
C LEU A 11 10.48 20.16 -20.70
N ILE A 12 9.15 20.11 -20.74
CA ILE A 12 8.20 21.21 -20.57
C ILE A 12 7.17 20.60 -19.59
N GLY A 13 7.01 21.04 -18.35
CA GLY A 13 6.79 22.41 -17.92
C GLY A 13 5.29 22.66 -17.84
N ALA A 14 4.61 22.15 -16.80
CA ALA A 14 3.22 22.47 -16.51
C ALA A 14 2.99 22.52 -14.99
N ALA A 15 3.29 23.68 -14.41
CA ALA A 15 2.66 24.14 -13.18
C ALA A 15 1.39 24.89 -13.59
N LEU A 16 0.20 24.38 -13.25
CA LEU A 16 -1.04 25.11 -13.39
C LEU A 16 -1.81 25.09 -12.07
N ALA A 17 -2.07 26.30 -11.61
CA ALA A 17 -2.80 26.71 -10.43
C ALA A 17 -4.21 26.10 -10.35
N HIS A 18 -4.68 25.87 -9.12
CA HIS A 18 -6.09 25.69 -8.80
C HIS A 18 -6.67 27.01 -8.29
N PRO A 19 -7.83 27.47 -8.79
CA PRO A 19 -8.63 28.49 -8.14
C PRO A 19 -9.68 27.84 -7.21
N ALA A 20 -9.80 28.37 -6.01
CA ALA A 20 -10.90 28.14 -5.06
C ALA A 20 -11.93 29.27 -5.17
N THR A 21 -13.23 28.93 -5.25
CA THR A 21 -14.47 29.75 -5.08
C THR A 21 -15.61 28.94 -5.71
N ASP A 22 -16.85 28.74 -5.22
CA ASP A 22 -17.68 29.34 -4.17
C ASP A 22 -18.94 28.43 -3.96
N PRO A 23 -19.74 28.63 -2.88
CA PRO A 23 -20.94 27.84 -2.55
C PRO A 23 -22.29 28.52 -2.92
N ILE A 24 -23.32 27.73 -3.28
CA ILE A 24 -24.73 28.14 -3.44
C ILE A 24 -25.60 26.93 -3.01
N ARG A 25 -26.31 26.90 -1.87
CA ARG A 25 -27.51 27.63 -1.38
C ARG A 25 -28.86 27.29 -2.07
N SER A 26 -29.65 26.45 -1.38
CA SER A 26 -31.10 26.58 -1.06
C SER A 26 -32.21 26.18 -2.06
N LYS A 27 -33.06 25.20 -1.66
CA LYS A 27 -34.55 25.23 -1.45
C LYS A 27 -35.07 23.76 -1.37
N ARG A 28 -35.51 23.20 -0.23
CA ARG A 28 -36.76 23.36 0.58
C ARG A 28 -38.02 22.66 0.01
N ALA A 29 -38.43 21.55 0.63
CA ALA A 29 -39.81 21.08 0.95
C ALA A 29 -39.66 19.75 1.75
N VAL A 30 -39.76 19.71 3.09
CA VAL A 30 -40.93 19.67 4.02
C VAL A 30 -41.77 18.39 3.92
N GLU A 31 -41.62 17.51 4.93
CA GLU A 31 -42.63 16.72 5.69
C GLU A 31 -41.86 15.85 6.72
N VAL A 32 -41.54 16.35 7.93
CA VAL A 32 -42.23 16.19 9.24
C VAL A 32 -42.43 14.72 9.69
N VAL A 33 -41.50 14.18 10.48
CA VAL A 33 -41.76 13.39 11.71
C VAL A 33 -40.60 13.65 12.69
N GLU A 34 -40.94 13.99 13.93
CA GLU A 34 -40.08 14.45 15.02
C GLU A 34 -39.50 13.27 15.83
N ASP A 35 -38.21 13.30 16.20
CA ASP A 35 -37.76 12.88 17.54
C ASP A 35 -36.34 13.41 17.84
N ASP A 36 -36.22 14.00 19.03
CA ASP A 36 -35.10 14.75 19.58
C ASP A 36 -33.90 13.85 19.97
N PHE A 37 -32.68 14.18 19.51
CA PHE A 37 -31.48 13.97 20.35
C PHE A 37 -30.36 14.96 19.98
N SER A 38 -30.14 15.91 20.88
CA SER A 38 -29.07 16.91 20.87
C SER A 38 -27.75 16.34 21.38
N GLY A 39 -26.64 16.64 20.71
CA GLY A 39 -25.28 16.34 21.19
C GLY A 39 -24.22 17.02 20.33
N GLU A 40 -23.89 18.26 20.70
CA GLU A 40 -22.79 19.05 20.16
C GLU A 40 -21.45 18.58 20.74
N ALA A 41 -20.40 18.44 19.93
CA ALA A 41 -19.00 18.57 20.38
C ALA A 41 -18.06 18.76 19.19
N SER A 42 -17.64 20.00 19.00
CA SER A 42 -16.54 20.45 18.16
C SER A 42 -15.20 20.16 18.85
N GLY A 43 -14.18 19.74 18.11
CA GLY A 43 -12.82 19.56 18.62
C GLY A 43 -11.79 19.70 17.51
N GLU A 44 -11.24 20.90 17.36
CA GLU A 44 -10.02 21.19 16.61
C GLU A 44 -8.82 20.87 17.51
N ALA A 45 -7.79 20.18 16.99
CA ALA A 45 -6.44 20.22 17.58
C ALA A 45 -5.39 19.81 16.55
N SER A 46 -4.63 20.81 16.12
CA SER A 46 -3.37 20.74 15.40
C SER A 46 -2.26 20.15 16.29
N GLY A 47 -1.28 19.46 15.70
CA GLY A 47 -0.11 18.96 16.44
C GLY A 47 1.00 18.49 15.52
N GLU A 48 1.90 19.43 15.19
CA GLU A 48 3.19 19.20 14.55
C GLU A 48 4.16 18.56 15.56
N ALA A 49 4.97 17.58 15.14
CA ALA A 49 6.22 17.25 15.82
C ALA A 49 7.13 16.40 14.93
N SER A 50 7.98 17.09 14.16
CA SER A 50 9.20 16.53 13.58
C SER A 50 10.23 16.38 14.71
N GLY A 51 10.55 15.13 15.09
CA GLY A 51 11.57 14.83 16.10
C GLY A 51 12.86 14.36 15.44
N GLU A 52 13.83 15.26 15.28
CA GLU A 52 15.23 14.92 15.03
C GLU A 52 15.84 14.46 16.36
N PHE A 53 16.23 13.19 16.46
CA PHE A 53 17.00 12.68 17.60
C PHE A 53 18.44 12.41 17.17
N SER A 54 19.27 13.44 17.32
CA SER A 54 20.73 13.33 17.34
C SER A 54 21.16 13.27 18.80
N GLY A 55 21.33 12.06 19.32
CA GLY A 55 21.82 11.81 20.68
C GLY A 55 23.33 11.59 20.68
N GLU A 56 24.09 12.67 20.81
CA GLU A 56 25.50 12.62 21.18
C GLU A 56 25.60 12.45 22.71
N GLY A 57 25.85 11.22 23.16
CA GLY A 57 26.14 10.90 24.55
C GLY A 57 27.65 10.90 24.81
N SER A 58 28.24 12.09 24.97
CA SER A 58 29.61 12.24 25.49
C SER A 58 29.58 12.16 27.01
N GLY A 59 29.89 10.99 27.56
CA GLY A 59 30.14 10.78 28.98
C GLY A 59 31.59 11.09 29.34
N GLU A 60 31.78 12.17 30.08
CA GLU A 60 33.06 12.54 30.69
C GLU A 60 33.32 11.65 31.92
N GLY A 61 34.22 10.67 31.77
CA GLY A 61 34.75 9.87 32.86
C GLY A 61 36.16 10.33 33.20
N SER A 62 36.28 11.27 34.14
CA SER A 62 37.55 11.69 34.73
C SER A 62 38.17 10.53 35.53
N GLY A 63 39.31 10.05 35.06
CA GLY A 63 40.16 9.07 35.75
C GLY A 63 41.62 9.35 35.43
N GLU A 64 42.24 10.20 36.25
CA GLU A 64 43.67 10.51 36.25
C GLU A 64 44.50 9.24 36.47
N LEU A 65 45.20 8.76 35.43
CA LEU A 65 46.47 8.04 35.54
C LEU A 65 47.22 8.21 34.21
N SER A 66 48.10 9.22 34.14
CA SER A 66 49.03 9.44 33.03
C SER A 66 50.25 8.53 33.16
N PRO A 67 50.43 7.50 32.30
CA PRO A 67 51.76 7.03 31.97
C PRO A 67 52.39 8.03 30.99
N GLU A 68 53.56 8.57 31.31
CA GLU A 68 54.46 9.24 30.37
C GLU A 68 54.79 8.25 29.24
N VAL A 69 54.05 8.30 28.13
CA VAL A 69 54.40 7.59 26.91
C VAL A 69 55.39 8.45 26.16
N GLU A 70 56.63 7.98 26.10
CA GLU A 70 57.71 8.53 25.30
C GLU A 70 57.25 8.59 23.83
N VAL A 71 56.98 9.81 23.34
CA VAL A 71 56.56 10.08 21.97
C VAL A 71 57.75 9.81 21.06
N THR A 72 57.87 8.57 20.58
CA THR A 72 58.86 8.23 19.57
C THR A 72 58.51 8.99 18.29
N PRO A 73 59.45 9.73 17.69
CA PRO A 73 59.18 10.46 16.46
C PRO A 73 58.75 9.45 15.38
N LEU A 74 57.53 9.62 14.88
CA LEU A 74 57.02 8.87 13.74
C LEU A 74 58.05 8.94 12.62
N THR A 75 58.53 7.77 12.19
CA THR A 75 59.44 7.70 11.06
C THR A 75 58.71 8.17 9.80
N ILE A 76 59.43 8.78 8.86
CA ILE A 76 58.86 9.23 7.57
C ILE A 76 58.07 8.08 6.88
N SER A 77 58.55 6.83 7.02
CA SER A 77 57.87 5.64 6.49
C SER A 77 56.49 5.36 7.13
N GLN A 78 56.32 5.63 8.43
CA GLN A 78 55.02 5.51 9.09
C GLN A 78 54.05 6.60 8.62
N LEU A 79 54.55 7.81 8.37
CA LEU A 79 53.72 8.90 7.84
C LEU A 79 53.25 8.61 6.41
N GLU A 80 54.10 8.04 5.56
CA GLU A 80 53.73 7.57 4.22
C GLU A 80 52.66 6.47 4.27
N THR A 81 52.83 5.50 5.19
CA THR A 81 51.85 4.42 5.39
C THR A 81 50.49 4.97 5.82
N LEU A 82 50.47 5.93 6.75
CA LEU A 82 49.24 6.55 7.23
C LEU A 82 48.54 7.36 6.13
N ASN A 83 49.32 8.08 5.30
CA ASN A 83 48.76 8.83 4.18
C ASN A 83 48.15 7.92 3.11
N ASN A 84 48.80 6.80 2.78
CA ASN A 84 48.25 5.80 1.84
C ASN A 84 46.95 5.18 2.39
N TYR A 85 46.90 4.87 3.69
CA TYR A 85 45.68 4.37 4.33
C TYR A 85 44.54 5.39 4.28
N ALA A 86 44.83 6.67 4.57
CA ALA A 86 43.83 7.73 4.50
C ALA A 86 43.25 7.89 3.09
N GLN A 87 44.10 7.82 2.05
CA GLN A 87 43.66 7.86 0.65
C GLN A 87 42.79 6.65 0.27
N GLN A 88 43.13 5.44 0.76
CA GLN A 88 42.33 4.24 0.53
C GLN A 88 40.93 4.37 1.17
N VAL A 89 40.85 4.83 2.42
CA VAL A 89 39.57 5.03 3.11
C VAL A 89 38.72 6.08 2.39
N GLN A 90 39.33 7.14 1.86
CA GLN A 90 38.61 8.13 1.04
C GLN A 90 38.05 7.53 -0.27
N ALA A 91 38.81 6.67 -0.95
CA ALA A 91 38.35 6.01 -2.18
C ALA A 91 37.20 5.02 -1.92
N GLU A 92 37.27 4.25 -0.83
CA GLU A 92 36.20 3.33 -0.43
C GLU A 92 34.92 4.08 -0.02
N ALA A 93 35.05 5.21 0.70
CA ALA A 93 33.92 6.06 1.05
C ALA A 93 33.19 6.62 -0.19
N GLN A 94 33.94 7.07 -1.22
CA GLN A 94 33.34 7.55 -2.46
C GLN A 94 32.58 6.45 -3.23
N LYS A 95 33.10 5.22 -3.22
CA LYS A 95 32.41 4.06 -3.79
C LYS A 95 31.07 3.80 -3.08
N LEU A 96 31.06 3.90 -1.76
CA LEU A 96 29.84 3.71 -0.96
C LEU A 96 28.81 4.81 -1.22
N ILE A 97 29.24 6.08 -1.33
CA ILE A 97 28.37 7.21 -1.67
C ILE A 97 27.73 7.03 -3.06
N HIS A 98 28.51 6.58 -4.05
CA HIS A 98 27.95 6.31 -5.38
C HIS A 98 26.93 5.18 -5.37
N GLN A 99 27.19 4.12 -4.61
CA GLN A 99 26.24 3.01 -4.46
C GLN A 99 24.95 3.46 -3.76
N ALA A 100 25.04 4.30 -2.72
CA ALA A 100 23.88 4.86 -2.05
C ALA A 100 23.05 5.75 -2.99
N ASN A 101 23.69 6.63 -3.77
CA ASN A 101 23.01 7.49 -4.73
C ASN A 101 22.29 6.71 -5.84
N PHE A 102 22.87 5.59 -6.28
CA PHE A 102 22.22 4.69 -7.24
C PHE A 102 20.93 4.09 -6.64
N VAL A 103 21.00 3.56 -5.42
CA VAL A 103 19.82 3.00 -4.73
C VAL A 103 18.75 4.07 -4.50
N ILE A 104 19.12 5.28 -4.07
CA ILE A 104 18.18 6.39 -3.88
C ILE A 104 17.48 6.77 -5.19
N THR A 105 18.21 6.78 -6.31
CA THR A 105 17.65 7.11 -7.63
C THR A 105 16.63 6.05 -8.07
N GLU A 106 16.97 4.77 -7.92
CA GLU A 106 16.05 3.65 -8.21
C GLU A 106 14.81 3.68 -7.31
N MET A 107 14.98 3.95 -6.01
CA MET A 107 13.85 4.08 -5.08
C MET A 107 12.96 5.27 -5.42
N THR A 108 13.54 6.40 -5.85
CA THR A 108 12.77 7.60 -6.26
C THR A 108 11.98 7.34 -7.54
N ALA A 109 12.57 6.62 -8.51
CA ALA A 109 11.87 6.20 -9.72
C ALA A 109 10.71 5.23 -9.41
N LEU A 110 10.94 4.27 -8.50
CA LEU A 110 9.90 3.36 -8.04
C LEU A 110 8.77 4.09 -7.31
N ALA A 111 9.10 5.08 -6.47
CA ALA A 111 8.11 5.92 -5.79
C ALA A 111 7.27 6.76 -6.77
N ALA A 112 7.88 7.32 -7.81
CA ALA A 112 7.14 8.04 -8.87
C ALA A 112 6.17 7.12 -9.62
N ASN A 113 6.58 5.88 -9.91
CA ASN A 113 5.71 4.87 -10.50
C ASN A 113 4.56 4.49 -9.55
N ALA A 114 4.84 4.34 -8.25
CA ALA A 114 3.82 4.07 -7.24
C ALA A 114 2.80 5.20 -7.11
N GLN A 115 3.22 6.47 -7.22
CA GLN A 115 2.30 7.62 -7.26
C GLN A 115 1.40 7.58 -8.49
N ASN A 116 1.94 7.23 -9.66
CA ASN A 116 1.14 7.08 -10.88
C ASN A 116 0.11 5.94 -10.74
N LEU A 117 0.49 4.83 -10.11
CA LEU A 117 -0.41 3.73 -9.75
C LEU A 117 -1.48 4.17 -8.73
N GLY A 118 -1.12 5.02 -7.76
CA GLY A 118 -2.08 5.60 -6.82
C GLY A 118 -3.12 6.49 -7.51
N ILE A 119 -2.70 7.29 -8.49
CA ILE A 119 -3.61 8.09 -9.32
C ILE A 119 -4.53 7.18 -10.15
N MET A 120 -3.98 6.13 -10.78
CA MET A 120 -4.80 5.16 -11.51
C MET A 120 -5.78 4.43 -10.59
N SER A 121 -5.37 4.10 -9.36
CA SER A 121 -6.24 3.50 -8.34
C SER A 121 -7.39 4.43 -7.96
N SER A 122 -7.12 5.72 -7.77
CA SER A 122 -8.16 6.72 -7.53
C SER A 122 -9.12 6.84 -8.71
N ILE A 123 -8.62 6.84 -9.95
CA ILE A 123 -9.47 6.88 -11.15
C ILE A 123 -10.34 5.61 -11.25
N VAL A 124 -9.77 4.44 -10.98
CA VAL A 124 -10.50 3.16 -10.99
C VAL A 124 -11.56 3.14 -9.88
N SER A 125 -11.24 3.65 -8.68
CA SER A 125 -12.17 3.74 -7.55
C SER A 125 -13.32 4.72 -7.83
N THR A 126 -13.05 5.89 -8.41
CA THR A 126 -14.10 6.84 -8.80
C THR A 126 -14.98 6.27 -9.91
N ASN A 127 -14.38 5.62 -10.91
CA ASN A 127 -15.14 4.99 -11.99
C ASN A 127 -15.97 3.82 -11.49
N SER A 128 -15.46 3.02 -10.54
CA SER A 128 -16.23 1.93 -9.94
C SER A 128 -17.38 2.44 -9.09
N GLN A 129 -17.22 3.54 -8.37
CA GLN A 129 -18.31 4.21 -7.64
C GLN A 129 -19.40 4.69 -8.60
N ILE A 130 -19.05 5.28 -9.75
CA ILE A 130 -20.03 5.69 -10.77
C ILE A 130 -20.81 4.48 -11.31
N VAL A 131 -20.13 3.35 -11.56
CA VAL A 131 -20.78 2.10 -11.99
C VAL A 131 -21.68 1.55 -10.89
N LEU A 132 -21.23 1.58 -9.63
CA LEU A 132 -22.02 1.12 -8.49
C LEU A 132 -23.27 1.97 -8.28
N ASP A 133 -23.15 3.30 -8.38
CA ASP A 133 -24.27 4.23 -8.24
C ASP A 133 -25.28 4.04 -9.37
N SER A 134 -24.80 3.81 -10.60
CA SER A 134 -25.66 3.49 -11.74
C SER A 134 -26.40 2.15 -11.55
N ALA A 135 -25.73 1.15 -10.96
CA ALA A 135 -26.33 -0.14 -10.62
C ALA A 135 -27.35 0.00 -9.47
N ARG A 136 -27.06 0.80 -8.43
CA ARG A 136 -27.99 1.09 -7.33
C ARG A 136 -29.23 1.83 -7.81
N LEU A 137 -29.08 2.80 -8.71
CA LEU A 137 -30.21 3.48 -9.35
C LEU A 137 -31.09 2.48 -10.14
N SER A 138 -30.48 1.52 -10.82
CA SER A 138 -31.22 0.48 -11.55
C SER A 138 -31.92 -0.53 -10.62
N LEU A 139 -31.33 -0.83 -9.45
CA LEU A 139 -31.90 -1.75 -8.47
C LEU A 139 -33.00 -1.12 -7.62
N ASN A 140 -32.94 0.18 -7.33
CA ASN A 140 -33.94 0.88 -6.52
C ASN A 140 -35.30 1.04 -7.23
N GLU A 141 -35.39 0.72 -8.53
CA GLU A 141 -36.67 0.58 -9.23
C GLU A 141 -37.32 -0.80 -9.04
N THR A 142 -36.64 -1.79 -8.41
CA THR A 142 -37.09 -3.19 -8.42
C THR A 142 -37.27 -3.84 -7.04
N GLU A 143 -36.85 -3.24 -5.93
CA GLU A 143 -36.91 -3.91 -4.61
C GLU A 143 -37.89 -3.24 -3.63
N THR A 144 -39.17 -3.60 -3.77
CA THR A 144 -40.09 -3.67 -2.63
C THR A 144 -40.14 -5.14 -2.19
N GLU A 145 -39.95 -5.38 -0.89
CA GLU A 145 -40.04 -6.66 -0.15
C GLU A 145 -38.75 -7.40 0.23
N THR A 146 -38.24 -7.00 1.40
CA THR A 146 -38.17 -7.83 2.63
C THR A 146 -37.30 -9.09 2.61
N GLY A 147 -36.03 -8.88 3.00
CA GLY A 147 -35.34 -9.56 4.10
C GLY A 147 -35.78 -10.97 4.51
N ASN A 148 -34.99 -11.96 4.11
CA ASN A 148 -34.66 -13.09 4.98
C ASN A 148 -33.36 -13.76 4.51
N THR A 149 -32.39 -13.87 5.42
CA THR A 149 -31.10 -14.53 5.25
C THR A 149 -31.31 -15.97 4.76
N THR A 150 -31.28 -16.15 3.46
CA THR A 150 -31.50 -17.44 2.80
C THR A 150 -30.23 -17.72 2.01
N THR A 151 -29.62 -18.88 2.24
CA THR A 151 -28.60 -19.48 1.36
C THR A 151 -29.01 -19.24 -0.09
N VAL A 152 -28.37 -18.25 -0.73
CA VAL A 152 -28.79 -17.74 -2.03
C VAL A 152 -28.56 -18.86 -3.03
N ALA A 153 -29.66 -19.42 -3.54
CA ALA A 153 -29.56 -20.41 -4.60
C ALA A 153 -28.79 -19.80 -5.77
N PRO A 154 -27.90 -20.57 -6.44
CA PRO A 154 -27.14 -20.05 -7.56
C PRO A 154 -28.11 -19.52 -8.64
N PRO A 155 -27.78 -18.39 -9.30
CA PRO A 155 -28.66 -17.78 -10.29
C PRO A 155 -28.93 -18.79 -11.42
N THR A 156 -30.19 -18.90 -11.86
CA THR A 156 -30.53 -19.81 -12.97
C THR A 156 -30.25 -19.20 -14.34
N THR A 157 -30.23 -17.86 -14.42
CA THR A 157 -29.96 -17.10 -15.65
C THR A 157 -28.59 -16.43 -15.57
N CYS A 158 -27.82 -16.52 -16.65
CA CYS A 158 -26.56 -15.79 -16.75
C CYS A 158 -26.78 -14.30 -17.01
N SER A 159 -26.03 -13.45 -16.29
CA SER A 159 -25.93 -12.02 -16.56
C SER A 159 -24.51 -11.71 -17.04
N THR A 160 -24.37 -11.31 -18.31
CA THR A 160 -23.06 -10.96 -18.88
C THR A 160 -22.40 -9.88 -18.03
N SER A 161 -21.09 -9.99 -17.80
CA SER A 161 -20.27 -9.09 -16.98
C SER A 161 -20.58 -9.04 -15.48
N ALA A 162 -21.46 -9.90 -14.96
CA ALA A 162 -21.62 -10.05 -13.51
C ALA A 162 -20.32 -10.58 -12.86
N VAL A 163 -19.99 -10.10 -11.66
CA VAL A 163 -18.85 -10.59 -10.88
C VAL A 163 -19.10 -12.03 -10.45
N CYS A 164 -18.09 -12.89 -10.56
CA CYS A 164 -18.18 -14.29 -10.18
C CYS A 164 -16.88 -14.78 -9.56
N TYR A 165 -16.99 -15.85 -8.77
CA TYR A 165 -15.84 -16.55 -8.20
C TYR A 165 -15.75 -17.99 -8.71
N SER A 166 -16.83 -18.49 -9.30
CA SER A 166 -16.93 -19.80 -9.91
C SER A 166 -18.00 -19.78 -10.99
N ASP A 167 -18.05 -20.83 -11.82
CA ASP A 167 -19.05 -20.96 -12.88
C ASP A 167 -20.48 -20.96 -12.33
N GLU A 168 -20.70 -21.45 -11.10
CA GLU A 168 -22.03 -21.48 -10.46
C GLU A 168 -22.61 -20.07 -10.23
N GLY A 169 -21.75 -19.07 -10.03
CA GLY A 169 -22.17 -17.67 -9.91
C GLY A 169 -22.69 -17.07 -11.21
N CYS A 170 -22.47 -17.74 -12.35
CA CYS A 170 -22.89 -17.28 -13.67
C CYS A 170 -24.12 -18.01 -14.22
N GLY A 171 -24.77 -18.86 -13.44
CA GLY A 171 -25.92 -19.65 -13.88
C GLY A 171 -25.61 -20.52 -15.10
N SER A 172 -26.19 -20.18 -16.25
CA SER A 172 -25.92 -20.89 -17.51
C SER A 172 -24.61 -20.50 -18.21
N GLY A 173 -23.88 -19.50 -17.69
CA GLY A 173 -22.66 -18.96 -18.27
C GLY A 173 -21.37 -19.57 -17.72
N LYS A 174 -20.25 -18.89 -17.99
CA LYS A 174 -18.91 -19.22 -17.50
C LYS A 174 -18.26 -18.06 -16.78
N CYS A 175 -17.56 -18.35 -15.69
CA CYS A 175 -16.80 -17.37 -14.95
C CYS A 175 -15.40 -17.23 -15.54
N ILE A 176 -15.15 -16.13 -16.23
CA ILE A 176 -13.87 -15.86 -16.87
C ILE A 176 -13.08 -14.86 -16.03
N GLY A 177 -11.99 -15.33 -15.43
CA GLY A 177 -11.05 -14.51 -14.68
C GLY A 177 -9.77 -15.28 -14.43
N ALA A 178 -8.63 -14.58 -14.44
CA ALA A 178 -7.38 -15.21 -14.05
C ALA A 178 -7.50 -15.61 -12.57
N LEU A 179 -7.41 -16.91 -12.30
CA LEU A 179 -7.41 -17.45 -10.94
C LEU A 179 -8.73 -17.17 -10.18
N ALA A 180 -9.85 -16.99 -10.88
CA ALA A 180 -11.15 -16.77 -10.25
C ALA A 180 -11.45 -17.86 -9.20
N GLY A 181 -11.97 -17.43 -8.05
CA GLY A 181 -12.29 -18.31 -6.93
C GLY A 181 -11.07 -18.79 -6.16
N THR A 182 -9.99 -18.01 -6.13
CA THR A 182 -8.79 -18.31 -5.32
C THR A 182 -8.31 -17.11 -4.50
N CYS A 183 -7.64 -17.35 -3.39
CA CYS A 183 -7.17 -16.28 -2.50
C CYS A 183 -6.17 -15.34 -3.18
N ASN A 184 -6.46 -14.04 -3.17
CA ASN A 184 -5.62 -13.01 -3.79
C ASN A 184 -4.60 -12.45 -2.81
N CYS A 185 -3.45 -13.12 -2.70
CA CYS A 185 -2.33 -12.69 -1.86
C CYS A 185 -1.69 -11.36 -2.27
N ASN A 186 -1.88 -10.90 -3.51
CA ASN A 186 -1.34 -9.61 -3.95
C ASN A 186 -2.03 -8.42 -3.26
N SER A 187 -3.13 -8.67 -2.55
CA SER A 187 -3.86 -7.65 -1.79
C SER A 187 -3.11 -7.19 -0.54
N CYS A 188 -2.24 -8.02 0.03
CA CYS A 188 -1.35 -7.59 1.10
C CYS A 188 -0.05 -7.05 0.50
N VAL A 189 0.14 -5.73 0.60
CA VAL A 189 1.33 -5.04 0.09
C VAL A 189 2.28 -4.77 1.24
N TYR A 190 3.40 -5.50 1.29
CA TYR A 190 4.40 -5.36 2.36
C TYR A 190 4.91 -3.92 2.48
N GLY A 191 5.00 -3.41 3.71
CA GLY A 191 5.46 -2.05 4.03
C GLY A 191 4.42 -0.95 3.83
N TRP A 192 3.23 -1.26 3.32
CA TRP A 192 2.17 -0.26 3.14
C TRP A 192 1.67 0.25 4.50
N PRO A 193 1.43 1.56 4.70
CA PRO A 193 0.92 2.10 5.96
C PRO A 193 -0.44 1.52 6.35
N CYS A 194 -0.60 1.13 7.61
CA CYS A 194 -1.85 0.54 8.10
C CYS A 194 -2.15 0.95 9.55
N GLN A 195 -3.44 0.97 9.89
CA GLN A 195 -3.93 1.05 11.27
C GLN A 195 -4.57 -0.27 11.72
N GLU A 196 -5.10 -1.04 10.77
CA GLU A 196 -5.77 -2.32 10.97
C GLU A 196 -5.54 -3.21 9.74
N ASP A 197 -5.87 -4.49 9.85
CA ASP A 197 -5.63 -5.48 8.79
C ASP A 197 -6.40 -5.19 7.49
N SER A 198 -7.52 -4.45 7.56
CA SER A 198 -8.30 -4.02 6.39
C SER A 198 -7.44 -3.21 5.40
N ALA A 199 -6.51 -2.40 5.91
CA ALA A 199 -5.56 -1.62 5.12
C ALA A 199 -4.48 -2.49 4.45
N CYS A 200 -4.28 -3.72 4.94
CA CYS A 200 -3.39 -4.73 4.37
C CYS A 200 -4.14 -5.72 3.46
N GLY A 201 -5.22 -5.25 2.83
CA GLY A 201 -6.10 -6.08 2.01
C GLY A 201 -6.95 -7.04 2.83
N GLY A 202 -7.14 -6.79 4.12
CA GLY A 202 -7.89 -7.66 5.03
C GLY A 202 -7.10 -8.86 5.57
N PHE A 203 -5.81 -9.00 5.25
CA PHE A 203 -5.05 -10.16 5.69
C PHE A 203 -4.84 -10.13 7.21
N ILE A 204 -5.51 -11.04 7.91
CA ILE A 204 -5.59 -11.03 9.38
C ILE A 204 -4.18 -11.18 9.98
N GLY A 205 -3.82 -10.25 10.85
CA GLY A 205 -2.53 -10.17 11.52
C GLY A 205 -1.42 -9.53 10.69
N ALA A 206 -1.72 -9.00 9.50
CA ALA A 206 -0.73 -8.34 8.65
C ALA A 206 -0.39 -6.93 9.10
N CYS A 207 -1.30 -6.18 9.71
CA CYS A 207 -0.94 -4.85 10.16
C CYS A 207 -0.04 -4.92 11.41
N ASN A 208 1.22 -4.50 11.26
CA ASN A 208 2.15 -4.41 12.38
C ASN A 208 1.93 -3.06 13.08
N THR A 209 1.31 -3.11 14.27
CA THR A 209 0.96 -1.92 15.05
C THR A 209 2.18 -1.18 15.61
N ILE A 210 3.36 -1.82 15.66
CA ILE A 210 4.61 -1.19 16.11
C ILE A 210 5.18 -0.30 15.00
N THR A 211 5.21 -0.81 13.76
CA THR A 211 5.75 -0.08 12.61
C THR A 211 4.70 0.72 11.85
N ALA A 212 3.41 0.54 12.19
CA ALA A 212 2.24 1.06 11.46
C ALA A 212 2.26 0.71 9.96
N THR A 213 2.75 -0.49 9.63
CA THR A 213 2.88 -0.97 8.25
C THR A 213 2.50 -2.44 8.10
N CYS A 214 2.10 -2.83 6.90
CA CYS A 214 1.74 -4.21 6.58
C CYS A 214 2.98 -5.12 6.55
N ASP A 215 2.95 -6.16 7.37
CA ASP A 215 3.92 -7.25 7.45
C ASP A 215 3.27 -8.56 7.01
N CYS A 216 3.09 -8.71 5.70
CA CYS A 216 2.46 -9.88 5.08
C CYS A 216 3.20 -11.18 5.41
N PHE A 217 4.53 -11.13 5.57
CA PHE A 217 5.34 -12.31 5.90
C PHE A 217 5.04 -12.80 7.31
N ASN A 218 4.94 -11.88 8.27
CA ASN A 218 4.55 -12.22 9.64
C ASN A 218 3.10 -12.73 9.70
N ALA A 219 2.19 -12.20 8.87
CA ALA A 219 0.84 -12.76 8.76
C ALA A 219 0.83 -14.21 8.27
N TYR A 220 1.60 -14.57 7.23
CA TYR A 220 1.73 -15.98 6.82
C TYR A 220 2.23 -16.86 7.97
N ALA A 221 3.25 -16.40 8.69
CA ALA A 221 3.78 -17.14 9.84
C ALA A 221 2.75 -17.32 10.96
N LYS A 222 1.91 -16.29 11.24
CA LYS A 222 0.81 -16.38 12.21
C LYS A 222 -0.25 -17.42 11.82
N HIS A 223 -0.45 -17.65 10.53
CA HIS A 223 -1.36 -18.69 10.01
C HIS A 223 -0.66 -20.03 9.75
N ASN A 224 0.51 -20.27 10.38
CA ASN A 224 1.30 -21.50 10.26
C ASN A 224 1.73 -21.83 8.82
N MET A 225 1.91 -20.82 7.96
CA MET A 225 2.40 -20.99 6.60
C MET A 225 3.82 -20.46 6.48
N THR A 226 4.72 -21.26 5.88
CA THR A 226 5.97 -20.71 5.38
C THR A 226 5.71 -19.88 4.12
N LEU A 227 6.64 -19.02 3.74
CA LEU A 227 6.51 -18.26 2.49
C LEU A 227 6.38 -19.19 1.26
N THR A 228 7.08 -20.32 1.27
CA THR A 228 6.97 -21.34 0.22
C THR A 228 5.58 -21.99 0.21
N ASP A 229 5.03 -22.32 1.38
CA ASP A 229 3.68 -22.88 1.47
C ASP A 229 2.63 -21.88 1.02
N ALA A 230 2.81 -20.60 1.38
CA ALA A 230 1.95 -19.52 0.94
C ALA A 230 1.91 -19.47 -0.60
N PHE A 231 3.05 -19.46 -1.28
CA PHE A 231 3.06 -19.39 -2.75
C PHE A 231 2.64 -20.67 -3.47
N THR A 232 2.86 -21.84 -2.88
CA THR A 232 2.61 -23.12 -3.57
C THR A 232 1.23 -23.70 -3.29
N ASN A 233 0.65 -23.44 -2.11
CA ASN A 233 -0.58 -24.09 -1.64
C ASN A 233 -1.70 -23.12 -1.30
N PHE A 234 -1.41 -21.82 -1.15
CA PHE A 234 -2.40 -20.85 -0.67
C PHE A 234 -2.69 -19.76 -1.71
N CYS A 235 -1.69 -18.94 -2.04
CA CYS A 235 -1.81 -17.81 -2.95
C CYS A 235 -2.19 -18.24 -4.35
N ASN A 236 -3.35 -17.78 -4.81
CA ASN A 236 -3.93 -18.15 -6.09
C ASN A 236 -4.18 -19.67 -6.27
N VAL A 237 -4.22 -20.42 -5.15
CA VAL A 237 -4.40 -21.88 -5.13
C VAL A 237 -5.56 -22.27 -4.21
N ALA A 238 -5.55 -21.80 -2.97
CA ALA A 238 -6.64 -22.00 -2.01
C ALA A 238 -7.93 -21.39 -2.55
N LYS A 239 -9.02 -22.15 -2.47
CA LYS A 239 -10.32 -21.82 -3.07
C LYS A 239 -11.16 -20.94 -2.15
N CYS A 240 -11.90 -20.02 -2.77
CA CYS A 240 -12.87 -19.15 -2.10
C CYS A 240 -14.02 -18.79 -3.05
N ASN A 241 -15.15 -18.38 -2.50
CA ASN A 241 -16.39 -18.07 -3.22
C ASN A 241 -16.76 -16.59 -3.15
N GLY A 242 -15.89 -15.76 -2.59
CA GLY A 242 -16.04 -14.32 -2.58
C GLY A 242 -17.16 -13.85 -1.68
N GLY A 243 -16.92 -13.96 -0.38
CA GLY A 243 -17.81 -13.46 0.66
C GLY A 243 -17.22 -13.70 2.04
N GLU A 244 -18.07 -14.15 2.96
CA GLU A 244 -17.69 -14.48 4.34
C GLU A 244 -16.63 -15.59 4.43
N ASP A 245 -16.59 -16.47 3.44
CA ASP A 245 -15.61 -17.56 3.38
C ASP A 245 -14.17 -17.08 3.16
N ASN A 246 -13.97 -15.83 2.75
CA ASN A 246 -12.64 -15.22 2.67
C ASN A 246 -11.95 -15.19 4.03
N VAL A 247 -12.70 -15.03 5.12
CA VAL A 247 -12.13 -15.01 6.48
C VAL A 247 -11.57 -16.38 6.83
N GLU A 248 -12.30 -17.44 6.49
CA GLU A 248 -11.93 -18.83 6.83
C GLU A 248 -10.87 -19.39 5.86
N ASN A 249 -11.10 -19.25 4.56
CA ASN A 249 -10.28 -19.88 3.52
C ASN A 249 -9.08 -19.03 3.09
N CYS A 250 -9.19 -17.71 3.20
CA CYS A 250 -8.17 -16.77 2.75
C CYS A 250 -7.62 -15.90 3.88
N HIS A 251 -7.94 -16.21 5.13
CA HIS A 251 -7.50 -15.46 6.31
C HIS A 251 -7.79 -13.95 6.19
N GLY A 252 -8.93 -13.61 5.57
CA GLY A 252 -9.39 -12.24 5.35
C GLY A 252 -8.89 -11.58 4.06
N LEU A 253 -7.93 -12.18 3.34
CA LEU A 253 -7.58 -11.74 1.99
C LEU A 253 -8.79 -11.89 1.05
N PRO A 254 -8.98 -11.00 0.07
CA PRO A 254 -10.07 -11.11 -0.87
C PRO A 254 -9.85 -12.28 -1.83
N CYS A 255 -10.96 -12.78 -2.36
CA CYS A 255 -10.95 -13.76 -3.44
C CYS A 255 -10.71 -13.07 -4.80
N ASN A 256 -9.88 -13.66 -5.66
CA ASN A 256 -9.79 -13.29 -7.07
C ASN A 256 -11.15 -13.50 -7.72
N TYR A 257 -11.67 -12.47 -8.37
CA TYR A 257 -12.94 -12.53 -9.08
C TYR A 257 -12.72 -12.64 -10.60
N GLY A 258 -13.71 -13.18 -11.29
CA GLY A 258 -13.87 -13.12 -12.72
C GLY A 258 -15.15 -12.39 -13.12
N PHE A 259 -15.48 -12.50 -14.40
CA PHE A 259 -16.71 -11.97 -14.96
C PHE A 259 -17.47 -13.04 -15.72
N CYS A 260 -18.78 -13.03 -15.59
CA CYS A 260 -19.65 -13.96 -16.29
C CYS A 260 -19.71 -13.68 -17.79
N VAL A 261 -19.55 -14.73 -18.58
CA VAL A 261 -19.82 -14.76 -20.01
C VAL A 261 -20.95 -15.74 -20.28
N CYS A 262 -22.01 -15.22 -20.87
CA CYS A 262 -23.11 -15.95 -21.46
C CYS A 262 -22.85 -16.01 -22.98
#